data_AF-A0A9X3J1N6-F1
#
_entry.id   AF-A0A9X3J1N6-F1
#
_cell.length_a   1.000
_cell.length_b   1.000
_cell.length_c   1.000
_cell.angle_alpha   90.00
_cell.angle_beta   90.00
_cell.angle_gamma   90.00
#
_symmetry.space_group_name_H-M   'P 1'
#
loop_
_entity.id
_entity.type
_entity.pdbx_description
1 polymer ?
#
loop_
_entity_poly.entity_id
_entity_poly.type
_entity_poly.pdbx_seq_one_letter_code
_entity_poly.pdbx_strand_id
1 'polypeptide(L)'
;MKRLSMPIVSVLVALAAGCGVGPHVDDYNESLVAAALAGCACGNIGYSSEEECREEAPPDAGEQACVEALFKNAEANYEAQLDCRTAVQNRLANCLNSKACTDLARLGCAGEALEDEADCPDLPNDINNELRQCLD
;
A
#
# COMPACT_ATOMS: atom_id res chain seq x y z
N MET A 1 38.20 -5.14 -53.57
CA MET A 1 38.06 -4.31 -52.36
C MET A 1 36.87 -4.82 -51.57
N LYS A 2 37.08 -5.18 -50.30
CA LYS A 2 36.18 -5.97 -49.43
C LYS A 2 35.00 -5.12 -48.96
N ARG A 3 33.78 -5.68 -49.01
CA ARG A 3 32.54 -5.09 -48.46
C ARG A 3 32.59 -5.15 -46.92
N LEU A 4 32.43 -4.00 -46.26
CA LEU A 4 32.17 -3.93 -44.82
C LEU A 4 30.67 -3.82 -44.61
N SER A 5 30.07 -4.96 -44.27
CA SER A 5 28.73 -5.08 -43.70
C SER A 5 28.80 -4.55 -42.27
N MET A 6 28.14 -3.43 -41.99
CA MET A 6 27.94 -2.94 -40.63
C MET A 6 26.85 -3.81 -39.97
N PRO A 7 27.11 -4.46 -38.82
CA PRO A 7 26.05 -5.07 -38.05
C PRO A 7 25.24 -3.95 -37.36
N ILE A 8 23.93 -3.98 -37.62
CA ILE A 8 22.93 -3.21 -36.89
C ILE A 8 23.06 -3.63 -35.42
N VAL A 9 23.52 -2.70 -34.59
CA VAL A 9 23.60 -2.87 -33.14
C VAL A 9 22.17 -3.00 -32.62
N SER A 10 21.80 -4.21 -32.23
CA SER A 10 20.59 -4.49 -31.46
C SER A 10 20.62 -3.65 -30.19
N VAL A 11 19.75 -2.64 -30.11
CA VAL A 11 19.48 -1.92 -28.88
C VAL A 11 18.72 -2.88 -27.97
N LEU A 12 19.47 -3.51 -27.05
CA LEU A 12 18.92 -4.16 -25.87
C LEU A 12 18.23 -3.08 -25.04
N VAL A 13 16.90 -3.11 -25.03
CA VAL A 13 16.09 -2.41 -24.02
C VAL A 13 16.47 -3.02 -22.68
N ALA A 14 17.18 -2.24 -21.87
CA ALA A 14 17.54 -2.64 -20.52
C ALA A 14 16.27 -2.85 -19.70
N LEU A 15 16.14 -4.02 -19.10
CA LEU A 15 15.22 -4.27 -18.00
C LEU A 15 15.56 -3.29 -16.87
N ALA A 16 14.80 -2.21 -16.75
CA ALA A 16 14.64 -1.47 -15.50
C ALA A 16 13.67 -2.28 -14.62
N ALA A 17 14.06 -3.50 -14.24
CA ALA A 17 13.28 -4.32 -13.34
C ALA A 17 13.51 -3.83 -11.90
N GLY A 18 12.47 -3.23 -11.31
CA GLY A 18 12.13 -3.43 -9.89
C GLY A 18 12.96 -2.75 -8.79
N CYS A 19 14.04 -2.01 -9.08
CA CYS A 19 14.86 -1.45 -7.99
C CYS A 19 14.35 -0.15 -7.33
N GLY A 20 13.32 0.51 -7.88
CA GLY A 20 12.80 1.79 -7.36
C GLY A 20 11.65 1.66 -6.38
N VAL A 21 10.70 0.76 -6.66
CA VAL A 21 9.43 0.66 -5.93
C VAL A 21 9.57 -0.02 -4.55
N GLY A 22 10.67 -0.75 -4.32
CA GLY A 22 10.84 -1.56 -3.10
C GLY A 22 10.56 -0.83 -1.78
N PRO A 23 11.26 0.28 -1.49
CA PRO A 23 11.01 1.06 -0.27
C PRO A 23 9.57 1.58 -0.16
N HIS A 24 8.96 1.98 -1.27
CA HIS A 24 7.59 2.51 -1.28
C HIS A 24 6.54 1.45 -0.96
N VAL A 25 6.78 0.20 -1.37
CA VAL A 25 5.90 -0.93 -1.04
C VAL A 25 6.09 -1.35 0.41
N ASP A 26 7.33 -1.38 0.89
CA ASP A 26 7.63 -1.67 2.28
C ASP A 26 6.98 -0.62 3.21
N ASP A 27 7.14 0.67 2.89
CA ASP A 27 6.49 1.78 3.60
C ASP A 27 4.95 1.68 3.57
N TYR A 28 4.39 1.26 2.43
CA TYR A 28 2.95 1.05 2.30
C TYR A 28 2.44 -0.08 3.20
N ASN A 29 3.12 -1.24 3.19
CA ASN A 29 2.80 -2.35 4.08
C ASN A 29 2.88 -1.97 5.56
N GLU A 30 3.94 -1.27 5.96
CA GLU A 30 4.08 -0.76 7.33
C GLU A 30 2.93 0.18 7.71
N SER A 31 2.51 1.05 6.78
CA SER A 31 1.41 1.98 7.01
C SER A 31 0.05 1.29 7.16
N LEU A 32 -0.22 0.21 6.40
CA LEU A 32 -1.44 -0.59 6.54
C LEU A 32 -1.52 -1.24 7.93
N VAL A 33 -0.40 -1.83 8.37
CA VAL A 33 -0.30 -2.43 9.72
C VAL A 33 -0.50 -1.36 10.79
N ALA A 34 0.15 -0.19 10.66
CA ALA A 34 0.02 0.89 11.62
C ALA A 34 -1.42 1.43 11.72
N ALA A 35 -2.11 1.60 10.58
CA ALA A 35 -3.50 2.03 10.54
C ALA A 35 -4.44 1.00 11.17
N ALA A 36 -4.28 -0.28 10.86
CA ALA A 36 -5.08 -1.36 11.46
C ALA A 36 -4.91 -1.41 12.98
N LEU A 37 -3.66 -1.39 13.47
CA LEU A 37 -3.36 -1.37 14.91
C LEU A 37 -3.91 -0.13 15.61
N ALA A 38 -3.83 1.03 14.96
CA ALA A 38 -4.42 2.26 15.48
C ALA A 38 -5.95 2.15 15.59
N GLY A 39 -6.60 1.48 14.62
CA GLY A 39 -8.03 1.15 14.66
C GLY A 39 -8.40 0.27 15.86
N CYS A 40 -7.56 -0.72 16.16
CA CYS A 40 -7.77 -1.69 17.23
C CYS A 40 -7.65 -1.17 18.66
N ALA A 41 -7.02 -0.01 18.89
CA ALA A 41 -6.81 0.56 20.23
C ALA A 41 -8.10 0.79 21.05
N CYS A 42 -9.27 0.68 20.42
CA CYS A 42 -10.58 0.80 21.06
C CYS A 42 -11.48 -0.43 20.83
N GLY A 43 -10.88 -1.59 20.54
CA GLY A 43 -11.57 -2.83 20.17
C GLY A 43 -11.95 -2.90 18.68
N ASN A 44 -12.07 -1.77 17.99
CA ASN A 44 -12.62 -1.65 16.63
C ASN A 44 -14.02 -2.27 16.50
N ILE A 45 -14.80 -1.87 15.48
CA ILE A 45 -16.13 -2.44 15.28
C ILE A 45 -15.96 -3.84 14.66
N GLY A 46 -16.35 -4.89 15.38
CA GLY A 46 -16.34 -6.27 14.86
C GLY A 46 -15.60 -7.27 15.73
N TYR A 47 -14.73 -6.81 16.63
CA TYR A 47 -13.97 -7.69 17.54
C TYR A 47 -14.49 -7.60 18.97
N SER A 48 -14.30 -8.69 19.73
CA SER A 48 -14.72 -8.77 21.13
C SER A 48 -13.73 -8.09 22.10
N SER A 49 -12.49 -7.88 21.66
CA SER A 49 -11.45 -7.21 22.43
C SER A 49 -10.42 -6.50 21.53
N GLU A 50 -9.65 -5.58 22.13
CA GLU A 50 -8.48 -4.98 21.47
C GLU A 50 -7.41 -6.03 21.12
N GLU A 51 -7.23 -7.05 21.97
CA GLU A 51 -6.25 -8.11 21.75
C GLU A 51 -6.58 -8.92 20.48
N GLU A 52 -7.82 -9.40 20.38
CA GLU A 52 -8.34 -10.10 19.19
C GLU A 52 -8.20 -9.22 17.93
N CYS A 53 -8.58 -7.94 18.01
CA CYS A 53 -8.43 -7.03 16.88
C CYS A 53 -6.96 -6.90 16.44
N ARG A 54 -6.03 -6.74 17.38
CA ARG A 54 -4.60 -6.58 17.05
C ARG A 54 -3.98 -7.86 16.47
N GLU A 55 -4.56 -9.01 16.77
CA GLU A 55 -4.13 -10.30 16.22
C GLU A 55 -4.67 -10.53 14.81
N GLU A 56 -5.93 -10.15 14.55
CA GLU A 56 -6.65 -10.52 13.33
C GLU A 56 -6.80 -9.40 12.29
N ALA A 57 -6.77 -8.11 12.70
CA ALA A 57 -7.06 -7.00 11.78
C ALA A 57 -5.87 -6.53 10.91
N PRO A 58 -4.63 -6.48 11.41
CA PRO A 58 -3.50 -6.08 10.56
C PRO A 58 -3.20 -7.12 9.48
N PRO A 59 -2.74 -6.71 8.29
CA PRO A 59 -2.34 -7.65 7.27
C PRO A 59 -1.27 -8.63 7.77
N ASP A 60 -1.47 -9.92 7.55
CA ASP A 60 -0.53 -10.96 7.93
C ASP A 60 0.71 -10.98 7.02
N ALA A 61 1.66 -11.86 7.33
CA ALA A 61 2.91 -11.94 6.57
C ALA A 61 2.70 -12.41 5.12
N GLY A 62 1.66 -13.21 4.86
CA GLY A 62 1.30 -13.68 3.51
C GLY A 62 0.65 -12.57 2.69
N GLU A 63 -0.25 -11.80 3.28
CA GLU A 63 -0.89 -10.64 2.67
C GLU A 63 0.14 -9.56 2.32
N GLN A 64 1.03 -9.21 3.26
CA GLN A 64 2.12 -8.27 3.01
C GLN A 64 3.06 -8.75 1.90
N ALA A 65 3.39 -10.04 1.86
CA ALA A 65 4.21 -10.61 0.79
C ALA A 65 3.47 -10.63 -0.58
N CYS A 66 2.15 -10.77 -0.58
CA CYS A 66 1.33 -10.66 -1.79
C CYS A 66 1.38 -9.23 -2.35
N VAL A 67 1.19 -8.22 -1.49
CA VAL A 67 1.32 -6.80 -1.87
C VAL A 67 2.73 -6.50 -2.38
N GLU A 68 3.76 -7.00 -1.69
CA GLU A 68 5.15 -6.85 -2.11
C GLU A 68 5.39 -7.43 -3.50
N ALA A 69 4.93 -8.66 -3.75
CA ALA A 69 5.07 -9.33 -5.03
C ALA A 69 4.30 -8.61 -6.15
N LEU A 70 3.09 -8.11 -5.89
CA LEU A 70 2.28 -7.37 -6.85
C LEU A 70 3.05 -6.18 -7.41
N PHE A 71 3.56 -5.32 -6.54
CA PHE A 71 4.20 -4.07 -6.96
C PHE A 71 5.65 -4.25 -7.40
N LYS A 72 6.40 -5.22 -6.86
CA LYS A 72 7.78 -5.50 -7.34
C LYS A 72 7.80 -6.18 -8.73
N ASN A 73 6.75 -6.93 -9.07
CA ASN A 73 6.65 -7.61 -10.38
C ASN A 73 5.92 -6.78 -11.44
N ALA A 74 5.31 -5.66 -11.06
CA ALA A 74 4.67 -4.77 -12.01
C ALA A 74 5.68 -4.19 -13.02
N GLU A 75 5.31 -4.19 -14.30
CA GLU A 75 6.11 -3.52 -15.34
C GLU A 75 6.04 -1.98 -15.24
N ALA A 76 4.99 -1.45 -14.61
CA ALA A 76 4.75 -0.03 -14.41
C ALA A 76 5.27 0.46 -13.05
N ASN A 77 5.68 1.73 -13.00
CA ASN A 77 6.04 2.40 -11.75
C ASN A 77 4.79 2.93 -11.05
N TYR A 78 4.57 2.50 -9.79
CA TYR A 78 3.45 2.91 -8.94
C TYR A 78 3.88 3.70 -7.68
N GLU A 79 5.11 4.23 -7.65
CA GLU A 79 5.65 4.96 -6.49
C GLU A 79 4.74 6.11 -6.04
N ALA A 80 4.20 6.91 -6.96
CA ALA A 80 3.32 8.04 -6.60
C ALA A 80 1.99 7.58 -5.99
N GLN A 81 1.44 6.45 -6.44
CA GLN A 81 0.22 5.86 -5.87
C GLN A 81 0.50 5.32 -4.47
N LEU A 82 1.61 4.59 -4.31
CA LEU A 82 2.02 4.02 -3.04
C LEU A 82 2.32 5.13 -2.03
N ASP A 83 3.12 6.14 -2.38
CA ASP A 83 3.44 7.27 -1.51
C ASP A 83 2.19 7.99 -1.02
N CYS A 84 1.24 8.25 -1.92
CA CYS A 84 0.00 8.90 -1.55
C CYS A 84 -0.80 8.04 -0.56
N ARG A 85 -1.02 6.77 -0.88
CA ARG A 85 -1.78 5.84 -0.02
C ARG A 85 -1.10 5.62 1.33
N THR A 86 0.23 5.48 1.36
CA THR A 86 1.04 5.44 2.59
C THR A 86 0.80 6.69 3.45
N ALA A 87 0.81 7.87 2.84
CA ALA A 87 0.54 9.11 3.56
C ALA A 87 -0.89 9.17 4.13
N VAL A 88 -1.88 8.66 3.41
CA VAL A 88 -3.27 8.53 3.90
C VAL A 88 -3.35 7.61 5.11
N GLN A 89 -2.78 6.40 5.02
CA GLN A 89 -2.78 5.44 6.12
C GLN A 89 -2.08 5.99 7.36
N ASN A 90 -0.96 6.69 7.17
CA ASN A 90 -0.27 7.37 8.27
C ASN A 90 -1.12 8.48 8.90
N ARG A 91 -1.85 9.27 8.10
CA ARG A 91 -2.78 10.29 8.64
C ARG A 91 -3.94 9.65 9.39
N LEU A 92 -4.50 8.55 8.88
CA LEU A 92 -5.53 7.77 9.57
C LEU A 92 -5.01 7.28 10.93
N ALA A 93 -3.87 6.61 10.96
CA ALA A 93 -3.25 6.11 12.18
C ALA A 93 -3.01 7.25 13.19
N ASN A 94 -2.48 8.38 12.75
CA ASN A 94 -2.24 9.56 13.59
C ASN A 94 -3.55 10.16 14.11
N CYS A 95 -4.57 10.28 13.27
CA CYS A 95 -5.89 10.77 13.67
C CYS A 95 -6.45 9.89 14.77
N LEU A 96 -6.50 8.58 14.56
CA LEU A 96 -7.00 7.59 15.52
C LEU A 96 -6.23 7.68 16.84
N ASN A 97 -4.90 7.65 16.80
CA ASN A 97 -4.06 7.69 18.01
C ASN A 97 -4.13 9.02 18.77
N SER A 98 -4.53 10.11 18.10
CA SER A 98 -4.69 11.44 18.74
C SER A 98 -6.00 11.60 19.51
N LYS A 99 -6.95 10.67 19.36
CA LYS A 99 -8.31 10.75 19.95
C LYS A 99 -8.51 9.66 20.99
N ALA A 100 -9.23 9.99 22.06
CA ALA A 100 -9.68 8.99 23.03
C ALA A 100 -10.77 8.10 22.42
N CYS A 101 -10.92 6.86 22.92
CA CYS A 101 -11.95 5.93 22.43
C CYS A 101 -13.39 6.42 22.63
N THR A 102 -13.61 7.34 23.56
CA THR A 102 -14.91 7.97 23.82
C THR A 102 -15.17 9.20 22.96
N ASP A 103 -14.18 9.64 22.18
CA ASP A 103 -14.31 10.80 21.31
C ASP A 103 -15.02 10.40 20.01
N LEU A 104 -16.22 10.94 19.80
CA LEU A 104 -17.00 10.70 18.58
C LEU A 104 -16.28 11.23 17.32
N ALA A 105 -15.34 12.17 17.46
CA ALA A 105 -14.49 12.63 16.35
C ALA A 105 -13.61 11.51 15.78
N ARG A 106 -13.36 10.44 16.54
CA ARG A 106 -12.65 9.24 16.04
C ARG A 106 -13.38 8.58 14.88
N LEU A 107 -14.71 8.70 14.81
CA LEU A 107 -15.51 8.22 13.67
C LEU A 107 -15.22 9.01 12.37
N GLY A 108 -14.79 10.27 12.50
CA GLY A 108 -14.42 11.12 11.37
C GLY A 108 -13.11 10.72 10.71
N CYS A 109 -12.17 10.11 11.47
CA CYS A 109 -10.85 9.75 10.95
C CYS A 109 -10.91 8.82 9.72
N ALA A 110 -11.80 7.83 9.73
CA ALA A 110 -11.97 6.92 8.60
C ALA A 110 -12.64 7.61 7.39
N GLY A 111 -13.57 8.53 7.64
CA GLY A 111 -14.20 9.34 6.59
C GLY A 111 -13.19 10.24 5.89
N GLU A 112 -12.38 10.97 6.66
CA GLU A 112 -11.29 11.81 6.14
C GLU A 112 -10.27 10.98 5.35
N ALA A 113 -9.91 9.78 5.84
CA ALA A 113 -8.99 8.90 5.11
C ALA A 113 -9.57 8.42 3.76
N LEU A 114 -10.87 8.12 3.68
CA LEU A 114 -11.52 7.73 2.42
C LEU A 114 -11.55 8.90 1.41
N GLU A 115 -11.79 10.12 1.88
CA GLU A 115 -11.73 11.33 1.06
C GLU A 115 -10.31 11.57 0.55
N ASP A 116 -9.31 11.50 1.43
CA ASP A 116 -7.90 11.66 1.09
C ASP A 116 -7.41 10.57 0.12
N GLU A 117 -7.88 9.33 0.26
CA GLU A 117 -7.53 8.23 -0.66
C GLU A 117 -8.13 8.44 -2.05
N ALA A 118 -9.33 9.02 -2.14
CA ALA A 118 -9.96 9.35 -3.41
C ALA A 118 -9.21 10.46 -4.18
N ASP A 119 -8.40 11.27 -3.49
CA ASP A 119 -7.52 12.27 -4.08
C ASP A 119 -6.16 11.69 -4.55
N CYS A 120 -5.85 10.43 -4.20
CA CYS A 120 -4.64 9.77 -4.69
C CYS A 120 -4.72 9.44 -6.17
N PRO A 121 -3.58 9.39 -6.89
CA PRO A 121 -3.57 8.91 -8.26
C PRO A 121 -4.12 7.48 -8.34
N ASP A 122 -4.98 7.22 -9.32
CA ASP A 122 -5.59 5.91 -9.49
C ASP A 122 -4.52 4.84 -9.81
N LEU A 123 -4.71 3.66 -9.22
CA LEU A 123 -4.12 2.43 -9.73
C LEU A 123 -4.99 1.91 -10.89
N PRO A 124 -4.38 1.28 -11.91
CA PRO A 124 -5.14 0.52 -12.90
C PRO A 124 -6.09 -0.50 -12.23
N ASN A 125 -7.26 -0.73 -12.83
CA ASN A 125 -8.32 -1.55 -12.22
C ASN A 125 -7.87 -2.99 -11.91
N ASP A 126 -7.02 -3.58 -12.75
CA ASP A 126 -6.38 -4.88 -12.53
C ASP A 126 -5.51 -4.87 -11.28
N ILE A 127 -4.63 -3.87 -11.14
CA ILE A 127 -3.78 -3.73 -9.95
C ILE A 127 -4.61 -3.47 -8.69
N ASN A 128 -5.65 -2.63 -8.76
CA ASN A 128 -6.58 -2.41 -7.64
C ASN A 128 -7.29 -3.71 -7.23
N ASN A 129 -7.71 -4.53 -8.20
CA ASN A 129 -8.37 -5.80 -7.91
C ASN A 129 -7.41 -6.83 -7.29
N GLU A 130 -6.17 -6.91 -7.78
CA GLU A 130 -5.14 -7.79 -7.23
C GLU A 130 -4.71 -7.34 -5.83
N LEU A 131 -4.55 -6.03 -5.62
CA LEU A 131 -4.28 -5.47 -4.30
C LEU A 131 -5.39 -5.84 -3.30
N ARG A 132 -6.66 -5.71 -3.70
CA ARG A 132 -7.78 -6.13 -2.85
C ARG A 132 -7.74 -7.62 -2.54
N GLN A 133 -7.40 -8.47 -3.52
CA GLN A 133 -7.25 -9.93 -3.28
C GLN A 133 -6.09 -10.27 -2.34
N CYS A 134 -5.06 -9.43 -2.27
CA CYS A 134 -3.98 -9.60 -1.31
C CYS A 134 -4.38 -9.24 0.13
N LEU A 135 -5.49 -8.53 0.34
CA LEU A 135 -5.92 -7.95 1.62
C LEU A 135 -7.33 -8.43 2.04
N ASP A 136 -7.80 -9.55 1.48
CA ASP A 136 -9.13 -10.17 1.67
C ASP A 136 -8.98 -11.53 2.35
#